data_AF-A0A238BN62-F1
#
_entry.id   AF-A0A238BN62-F1
#
_cell.length_a   1.000
_cell.length_b   1.000
_cell.length_c   1.000
_cell.angle_alpha   90.00
_cell.angle_beta   90.00
_cell.angle_gamma   90.00
#
_symmetry.space_group_name_H-M   'P 1'
#
loop_
_entity.id
_entity.type
_entity.pdbx_description
1 polymer ?
#
loop_
_entity_poly.entity_id
_entity_poly.type
_entity_poly.pdbx_seq_one_letter_code
_entity_poly.pdbx_strand_id
1 'polypeptide(L)'
;MEERKNLVGTLQEREGRKNVLITDITTKEHRLKSLKPRIEAVIEAARPVQELMGLTSSPIDVEKERVLSLLPQELSVIAIQVEAYCDIVKEAGIILKCKGDYESAVKFLENRQRAFEIIEDVDDEDSRDDVNGKQSPLTRHDKRRHMSMKELIAEQKNAVVAPHPIHIEMEIACQDDIYVTLVLQFIPGLRSVGVMAKLNRVPTSIYGNALFDISLLAELFDGDDGSKCINSAGQAKLDQLEISVTELEPKIGRFYAFAQKMAGVNDGVPSKNSQLCEIIHSVVGKIRSRVRSRCILARITHSLRLFFFLLYNSIKDKIFIKSAFFWFSLWS
;
A
#
# COMPACT_ATOMS: atom_id res chain seq x y z
N MET A 1 15.88 54.72 11.44
CA MET A 1 14.39 54.82 11.37
C MET A 1 13.80 53.60 10.66
N GLU A 2 14.33 53.21 9.50
CA GLU A 2 13.92 52.00 8.76
C GLU A 2 14.02 50.70 9.58
N GLU A 3 15.15 50.46 10.26
CA GLU A 3 15.33 49.25 11.09
C GLU A 3 14.31 49.16 12.22
N ARG A 4 13.95 50.29 12.85
CA ARG A 4 12.96 50.33 13.92
C ARG A 4 11.56 50.00 13.39
N LYS A 5 11.22 50.42 12.17
CA LYS A 5 9.96 50.03 11.51
C LYS A 5 9.91 48.53 11.19
N ASN A 6 11.01 47.96 10.68
CA ASN A 6 11.10 46.52 10.42
C ASN A 6 11.01 45.68 11.72
N LEU A 7 11.66 46.12 12.80
CA LEU A 7 11.57 45.46 14.10
C LEU A 7 10.16 45.49 14.68
N VAL A 8 9.44 46.60 14.56
CA VAL A 8 8.03 46.70 14.99
C VAL A 8 7.13 45.79 14.16
N GLY A 9 7.31 45.76 12.83
CA GLY A 9 6.56 44.85 11.96
C GLY A 9 6.77 43.38 12.30
N THR A 10 8.02 42.96 12.52
CA THR A 10 8.34 41.58 12.93
C THR A 10 7.82 41.24 14.33
N LEU A 11 7.77 42.20 15.26
CA LEU A 11 7.16 42.02 16.57
C LEU A 11 5.65 41.79 16.46
N GLN A 12 4.96 42.62 15.69
CA GLN A 12 3.52 42.53 15.50
C GLN A 12 3.12 41.23 14.79
N GLU A 13 3.90 40.79 13.80
CA GLU A 13 3.73 39.49 13.15
C GLU A 13 3.92 38.33 14.15
N ARG A 14 4.96 38.39 14.99
CA ARG A 14 5.18 37.36 16.03
C ARG A 14 4.11 37.37 17.10
N GLU A 15 3.59 38.53 17.50
CA GLU A 15 2.48 38.62 18.43
C GLU A 15 1.18 38.06 17.84
N GLY A 16 0.91 38.32 16.55
CA GLY A 16 -0.20 37.70 15.83
C GLY A 16 -0.08 36.17 15.82
N ARG A 17 1.07 35.63 15.40
CA ARG A 17 1.32 34.18 15.40
C ARG A 17 1.21 33.57 16.80
N LYS A 18 1.69 34.28 17.83
CA LYS A 18 1.56 33.85 19.23
C LYS A 18 0.10 33.73 19.64
N ASN A 19 -0.73 34.71 19.30
CA ASN A 19 -2.15 34.70 19.67
C ASN A 19 -2.90 33.56 18.98
N VAL A 20 -2.64 33.33 17.68
CA VAL A 20 -3.20 32.17 16.94
C VAL A 20 -2.78 30.84 17.58
N LEU A 21 -1.50 30.70 17.93
CA LEU A 21 -1.03 29.48 18.61
C LEU A 21 -1.71 29.28 19.97
N ILE A 22 -1.97 30.35 20.73
CA ILE A 22 -2.67 30.26 22.02
C ILE A 22 -4.13 29.82 21.80
N THR A 23 -4.83 30.36 20.81
CA THR A 23 -6.21 29.95 20.49
C THR A 23 -6.26 28.49 20.03
N ASP A 24 -5.28 28.04 19.25
CA ASP A 24 -5.20 26.64 18.81
C ASP A 24 -4.91 25.69 19.97
N ILE A 25 -3.96 26.05 20.84
CA ILE A 25 -3.62 25.26 22.03
C ILE A 25 -4.84 25.13 22.93
N THR A 26 -5.53 26.24 23.22
CA THR A 26 -6.72 26.22 24.09
C THR A 26 -7.87 25.40 23.48
N THR A 27 -8.07 25.48 22.17
CA THR A 27 -9.06 24.66 21.45
C THR A 27 -8.71 23.18 21.47
N LYS A 28 -7.45 22.83 21.18
CA LYS A 28 -6.95 21.45 21.22
C LYS A 28 -7.02 20.89 22.65
N GLU A 29 -6.69 21.68 23.68
CA GLU A 29 -6.83 21.31 25.09
C GLU A 29 -8.29 21.05 25.49
N HIS A 30 -9.22 21.91 25.05
CA HIS A 30 -10.64 21.71 25.31
C HIS A 30 -11.16 20.41 24.66
N ARG A 31 -10.75 20.14 23.41
CA ARG A 31 -11.06 18.88 22.73
C ARG A 31 -10.51 17.67 23.48
N LEU A 32 -9.28 17.73 23.98
CA LEU A 32 -8.67 16.65 24.78
C LEU A 32 -9.41 16.44 26.11
N LYS A 33 -9.75 17.53 26.82
CA LYS A 33 -10.53 17.48 28.07
C LYS A 33 -11.92 16.86 27.85
N SER A 34 -12.54 17.11 26.69
CA SER A 34 -13.82 16.47 26.35
C SER A 34 -13.68 15.03 25.86
N LEU A 35 -12.55 14.66 25.25
CA LEU A 35 -12.36 13.34 24.65
C LEU A 35 -12.04 12.28 25.72
N LYS A 36 -11.21 12.62 26.70
CA LYS A 36 -10.83 11.72 27.81
C LYS A 36 -12.05 11.05 28.49
N PRO A 37 -13.06 11.79 29.00
CA PRO A 37 -14.20 11.16 29.68
C PRO A 37 -15.05 10.30 28.72
N ARG A 38 -15.08 10.61 27.42
CA ARG A 38 -15.78 9.77 26.43
C ARG A 38 -15.08 8.43 26.22
N ILE A 39 -13.74 8.44 26.16
CA ILE A 39 -12.94 7.21 26.07
C ILE A 39 -13.13 6.36 27.33
N GLU A 40 -13.08 6.99 28.51
CA GLU A 40 -13.33 6.30 29.78
C GLU A 40 -14.72 5.66 29.81
N ALA A 41 -15.77 6.37 29.37
CA ALA A 41 -17.11 5.82 29.27
C ALA A 41 -17.21 4.62 28.32
N VAL A 42 -16.48 4.64 27.20
CA VAL A 42 -16.42 3.50 26.25
C VAL A 42 -15.71 2.31 26.88
N ILE A 43 -14.60 2.53 27.61
CA ILE A 43 -13.87 1.47 28.31
C ILE A 43 -14.77 0.80 29.36
N GLU A 44 -15.46 1.60 30.19
CA GLU A 44 -16.39 1.08 31.20
C GLU A 44 -17.55 0.30 30.58
N ALA A 45 -18.13 0.81 29.48
CA ALA A 45 -19.21 0.13 28.77
C ALA A 45 -18.76 -1.19 28.11
N ALA A 46 -17.50 -1.27 27.66
CA ALA A 46 -16.95 -2.45 27.00
C ALA A 46 -16.46 -3.53 27.98
N ARG A 47 -16.16 -3.18 29.24
CA ARG A 47 -15.65 -4.10 30.28
C ARG A 47 -16.43 -5.42 30.41
N PRO A 48 -17.78 -5.45 30.53
CA PRO A 48 -18.50 -6.72 30.70
C PRO A 48 -18.32 -7.67 29.50
N VAL A 49 -18.19 -7.12 28.29
CA VAL A 49 -17.94 -7.93 27.09
C VAL A 49 -16.50 -8.44 27.06
N GLN A 50 -15.53 -7.63 27.49
CA GLN A 50 -14.13 -8.05 27.61
C GLN A 50 -13.97 -9.21 28.60
N GLU A 51 -14.62 -9.10 29.77
CA GLU A 51 -14.64 -10.15 30.79
C GLU A 51 -15.28 -11.45 30.27
N LEU A 52 -16.40 -11.35 29.55
CA LEU A 52 -17.06 -12.50 28.94
C LEU A 52 -16.19 -13.19 27.88
N MET A 53 -15.44 -12.41 27.10
CA MET A 53 -14.57 -12.91 26.03
C MET A 53 -13.20 -13.37 26.53
N GLY A 54 -12.90 -13.20 27.82
CA GLY A 54 -11.59 -13.55 28.40
C GLY A 54 -10.44 -12.69 27.85
N LEU A 55 -10.74 -11.47 27.37
CA LEU A 55 -9.73 -10.55 26.86
C LEU A 55 -8.97 -9.94 28.05
N THR A 56 -7.82 -10.52 28.39
CA THR A 56 -6.90 -9.92 29.36
C THR A 56 -6.14 -8.78 28.70
N SER A 57 -6.02 -7.62 29.35
CA SER A 57 -5.12 -6.55 28.91
C SER A 57 -3.71 -7.12 28.82
N SER A 58 -3.28 -7.47 27.62
CA SER A 58 -1.89 -7.83 27.37
C SER A 58 -1.04 -6.59 27.59
N PRO A 59 0.20 -6.73 28.09
CA PRO A 59 1.12 -5.61 28.19
C PRO A 59 1.28 -4.98 26.80
N ILE A 60 1.16 -3.65 26.77
CA ILE A 60 1.30 -2.87 25.55
C ILE A 60 2.74 -3.05 25.06
N ASP A 61 2.88 -3.63 23.86
CA ASP A 61 4.15 -3.62 23.16
C ASP A 61 4.38 -2.19 22.63
N VAL A 62 5.10 -1.41 23.42
CA VAL A 62 5.38 0.02 23.18
C VAL A 62 6.06 0.22 21.82
N GLU A 63 6.86 -0.74 21.35
CA GLU A 63 7.50 -0.64 20.05
C GLU A 63 6.50 -0.85 18.91
N LYS A 64 5.64 -1.86 19.01
CA LYS A 64 4.55 -2.06 18.04
C LYS A 64 3.60 -0.87 18.01
N GLU A 65 3.21 -0.33 19.16
CA GLU A 65 2.33 0.83 19.24
C GLU A 65 2.96 2.07 18.57
N ARG A 66 4.25 2.32 18.82
CA ARG A 66 4.98 3.40 18.14
C ARG A 66 4.96 3.23 16.63
N VAL A 67 5.22 2.02 16.13
CA VAL A 67 5.23 1.75 14.69
C VAL A 67 3.83 1.90 14.06
N LEU A 68 2.79 1.41 14.75
CA LEU A 68 1.40 1.57 14.32
C LEU A 68 0.97 3.04 14.32
N SER A 69 1.44 3.85 15.27
CA SER A 69 1.14 5.30 15.33
C SER A 69 1.70 6.09 14.13
N LEU A 70 2.72 5.55 13.46
CA LEU A 70 3.35 6.15 12.29
C LEU A 70 2.74 5.66 10.96
N LEU A 71 1.88 4.64 11.01
CA LEU A 71 1.20 4.12 9.83
C LEU A 71 0.02 5.02 9.44
N PRO A 72 -0.28 5.14 8.14
CA PRO A 72 -1.53 5.73 7.70
C PRO A 72 -2.71 4.86 8.17
N GLN A 73 -3.88 5.47 8.28
CA GLN A 73 -5.09 4.82 8.81
C GLN A 73 -5.41 3.53 8.04
N GLU A 74 -5.30 3.58 6.72
CA GLU A 74 -5.60 2.48 5.79
C GLU A 74 -4.71 1.26 6.05
N LEU A 75 -3.41 1.47 6.27
CA LEU A 75 -2.48 0.38 6.60
C LEU A 75 -2.65 -0.10 8.04
N SER A 76 -2.97 0.80 8.97
CA SER A 76 -3.25 0.44 10.37
C SER A 76 -4.46 -0.50 10.48
N VAL A 77 -5.50 -0.22 9.69
CA VAL A 77 -6.69 -1.08 9.59
C VAL A 77 -6.32 -2.48 9.09
N ILE A 78 -5.47 -2.59 8.07
CA ILE A 78 -4.98 -3.89 7.58
C ILE A 78 -4.19 -4.61 8.67
N ALA A 79 -3.27 -3.93 9.34
CA ALA A 79 -2.42 -4.53 10.37
C ALA A 79 -3.25 -5.16 11.50
N ILE A 80 -4.20 -4.38 12.04
CA ILE A 80 -5.09 -4.83 13.12
C ILE A 80 -5.96 -6.00 12.66
N GLN A 81 -6.50 -5.95 11.43
CA GLN A 81 -7.33 -7.04 10.91
C GLN A 81 -6.54 -8.33 10.69
N VAL A 82 -5.32 -8.24 10.17
CA VAL A 82 -4.47 -9.42 9.96
C VAL A 82 -4.07 -10.03 11.29
N GLU A 83 -3.69 -9.21 12.27
CA GLU A 83 -3.37 -9.69 13.63
C GLU A 83 -4.58 -10.39 14.26
N ALA A 84 -5.76 -9.76 14.22
CA ALA A 84 -7.00 -10.36 14.70
C ALA A 84 -7.34 -11.68 13.97
N TYR A 85 -7.15 -11.74 12.65
CA TYR A 85 -7.35 -12.96 11.87
C TYR A 85 -6.40 -14.10 12.31
N CYS A 86 -5.12 -13.78 12.50
CA CYS A 86 -4.12 -14.74 12.97
C CYS A 86 -4.48 -15.30 14.34
N ASP A 87 -4.96 -14.46 15.25
CA ASP A 87 -5.37 -14.86 16.60
C ASP A 87 -6.61 -15.76 16.59
N ILE A 88 -7.63 -15.41 15.79
CA ILE A 88 -8.89 -16.17 15.68
C ILE A 88 -8.65 -17.54 15.05
N VAL A 89 -7.92 -17.59 13.94
CA VAL A 89 -7.69 -18.84 13.18
C VAL A 89 -6.51 -19.64 13.73
N LYS A 90 -5.73 -19.08 14.67
CA LYS A 90 -4.45 -19.62 15.15
C LYS A 90 -3.50 -19.92 13.99
N GLU A 91 -3.45 -19.01 13.03
CA GLU A 91 -2.71 -19.16 11.78
C GLU A 91 -1.24 -18.75 11.98
N ALA A 92 -0.36 -19.74 12.17
CA ALA A 92 1.08 -19.51 12.32
C ALA A 92 1.79 -19.20 10.98
N GLY A 93 1.10 -19.38 9.84
CA GLY A 93 1.66 -19.20 8.50
C GLY A 93 1.64 -17.77 7.98
N ILE A 94 1.19 -16.78 8.75
CA ILE A 94 1.15 -15.37 8.33
C ILE A 94 2.05 -14.55 9.25
N ILE A 95 2.96 -13.77 8.64
CA ILE A 95 3.86 -12.88 9.36
C ILE A 95 3.68 -11.47 8.82
N LEU A 96 3.37 -10.53 9.71
CA LEU A 96 3.21 -9.11 9.39
C LEU A 96 4.46 -8.34 9.83
N LYS A 97 5.04 -7.54 8.93
CA LYS A 97 6.19 -6.67 9.22
C LYS A 97 5.89 -5.27 8.71
N CYS A 98 6.12 -4.26 9.55
CA CYS A 98 6.09 -2.86 9.13
C CYS A 98 7.51 -2.44 8.75
N LYS A 99 7.69 -1.89 7.55
CA LYS A 99 8.99 -1.46 7.03
C LYS A 99 8.90 -0.06 6.44
N GLY A 100 10.03 0.64 6.42
CA GLY A 100 10.11 1.98 5.84
C GLY A 100 11.07 2.88 6.60
N ASP A 101 11.03 4.16 6.24
CA ASP A 101 11.77 5.21 6.92
C ASP A 101 10.88 5.90 7.96
N TYR A 102 11.14 5.59 9.23
CA TYR A 102 10.43 6.18 10.36
C TYR A 102 10.66 7.69 10.49
N GLU A 103 11.85 8.19 10.16
CA GLU A 103 12.15 9.63 10.27
C GLU A 103 11.39 10.42 9.21
N SER A 104 11.34 9.89 7.99
CA SER A 104 10.53 10.46 6.91
C SER A 104 9.03 10.38 7.21
N ALA A 105 8.56 9.32 7.87
CA ALA A 105 7.15 9.20 8.27
C ALA A 105 6.74 10.23 9.33
N VAL A 106 7.61 10.49 10.32
CA VAL A 106 7.38 11.54 11.32
C VAL A 106 7.27 12.91 10.63
N LYS A 107 8.22 13.23 9.73
CA LYS A 107 8.17 14.48 8.94
C LYS A 107 6.92 14.54 8.05
N PHE A 108 6.49 13.41 7.50
CA PHE A 108 5.28 13.31 6.69
C PHE A 108 4.02 13.62 7.52
N LEU A 109 3.93 13.09 8.74
CA LEU A 109 2.83 13.38 9.67
C LEU A 109 2.80 14.85 10.08
N GLU A 110 3.95 15.44 10.43
CA GLU A 110 4.06 16.86 10.76
C GLU A 110 3.64 17.76 9.58
N ASN A 111 4.07 17.42 8.36
CA ASN A 111 3.68 18.15 7.15
C ASN A 111 2.18 18.03 6.89
N ARG A 112 1.58 16.86 7.14
CA ARG A 112 0.14 16.66 7.00
C ARG A 112 -0.65 17.47 8.02
N GLN A 113 -0.19 17.52 9.27
CA GLN A 113 -0.80 18.35 10.32
C GLN A 113 -0.79 19.83 9.93
N ARG A 114 0.34 20.35 9.40
CA ARG A 114 0.41 21.72 8.88
C ARG A 114 -0.50 21.97 7.67
N ALA A 115 -0.75 20.95 6.83
CA ALA A 115 -1.68 21.08 5.71
C ALA A 115 -3.15 21.11 6.15
N PHE A 116 -3.51 20.42 7.24
CA PHE A 116 -4.85 20.51 7.84
C PHE A 116 -5.08 21.86 8.52
N GLU A 117 -4.06 22.45 9.14
CA GLU A 117 -4.12 23.81 9.74
C GLU A 117 -4.42 24.90 8.69
N ILE A 118 -4.04 24.70 7.42
CA ILE A 118 -4.34 25.66 6.34
C ILE A 118 -5.79 25.55 5.84
N ILE A 119 -6.44 24.39 5.98
CA ILE A 119 -7.80 24.18 5.45
C ILE A 119 -8.86 24.81 6.38
N GLU A 120 -8.60 24.93 7.68
CA GLU A 120 -9.51 25.63 8.61
C GLU A 120 -9.51 27.16 8.44
N ASP A 121 -8.53 27.74 7.72
CA ASP A 121 -8.42 29.19 7.46
C ASP A 121 -9.09 29.67 6.15
N VAL A 122 -9.72 28.78 5.35
CA VAL A 122 -10.25 29.12 4.01
C VAL A 122 -11.78 29.23 3.97
N ASP A 123 -12.48 28.98 5.07
CA ASP A 123 -13.96 29.06 5.10
C ASP A 123 -14.52 30.43 5.58
N ASP A 124 -13.68 31.46 5.71
CA ASP A 124 -14.12 32.83 5.94
C ASP A 124 -13.53 33.82 4.91
N GLU A 125 -14.46 34.51 4.24
CA GLU A 125 -14.33 35.66 3.34
C GLU A 125 -14.18 35.43 1.82
N ASP A 126 -15.33 35.33 1.17
CA ASP A 126 -15.62 35.98 -0.11
C ASP A 126 -15.29 37.48 -0.05
N SER A 127 -14.26 37.95 -0.78
CA SER A 127 -14.29 39.26 -1.47
C SER A 127 -13.12 39.48 -2.43
N ARG A 128 -13.43 40.29 -3.45
CA ARG A 128 -12.71 40.49 -4.71
C ARG A 128 -11.56 41.51 -4.62
N ASP A 129 -10.71 41.43 -5.65
CA ASP A 129 -9.97 42.50 -6.35
C ASP A 129 -8.65 43.10 -5.77
N ASP A 130 -7.58 42.73 -6.48
CA ASP A 130 -6.65 43.60 -7.25
C ASP A 130 -5.37 44.22 -6.63
N VAL A 131 -4.25 43.82 -7.25
CA VAL A 131 -2.91 44.43 -7.48
C VAL A 131 -2.30 45.35 -6.41
N ASN A 132 -1.13 44.97 -5.86
CA ASN A 132 0.17 45.63 -6.11
C ASN A 132 1.33 44.90 -5.39
N GLY A 133 2.45 44.73 -6.07
CA GLY A 133 3.60 43.98 -5.60
C GLY A 133 4.52 44.75 -4.63
N LYS A 134 5.22 43.98 -3.79
CA LYS A 134 6.64 44.20 -3.41
C LYS A 134 7.18 42.95 -2.69
N GLN A 135 8.44 42.65 -3.00
CA GLN A 135 9.11 41.36 -2.88
C GLN A 135 9.63 41.03 -1.45
N SER A 136 9.41 39.76 -1.06
CA SER A 136 10.33 38.75 -0.50
C SER A 136 11.24 39.02 0.74
N PRO A 137 11.51 37.96 1.53
CA PRO A 137 12.80 37.24 1.36
C PRO A 137 12.58 35.71 1.18
N LEU A 138 12.88 35.14 0.00
CA LEU A 138 14.19 34.55 -0.36
C LEU A 138 14.58 33.43 0.62
N THR A 139 14.10 32.19 0.43
CA THR A 139 15.01 31.06 0.09
C THR A 139 14.33 29.85 -0.56
N ARG A 140 12.99 29.79 -0.65
CA ARG A 140 12.27 28.65 -1.30
C ARG A 140 11.71 28.96 -2.68
N HIS A 141 11.53 30.24 -3.03
CA HIS A 141 10.93 30.64 -4.30
C HIS A 141 11.91 30.76 -5.48
N ASP A 142 13.22 30.86 -5.23
CA ASP A 142 14.20 31.06 -6.31
C ASP A 142 14.54 29.81 -7.11
N LYS A 143 14.31 28.61 -6.57
CA LYS A 143 14.48 27.37 -7.35
C LYS A 143 13.30 27.06 -8.28
N ARG A 144 12.12 27.63 -8.02
CA ARG A 144 10.91 27.45 -8.86
C ARG A 144 10.92 28.30 -10.14
N ARG A 145 11.77 29.34 -10.22
CA ARG A 145 11.78 30.29 -11.35
C ARG A 145 12.53 29.80 -12.59
N HIS A 146 13.20 28.65 -12.52
CA HIS A 146 13.97 28.08 -13.63
C HIS A 146 13.55 26.66 -14.02
N MET A 147 12.39 26.19 -13.55
CA MET A 147 11.87 24.87 -13.93
C MET A 147 11.04 25.00 -15.20
N SER A 148 11.35 24.19 -16.20
CA SER A 148 10.53 24.10 -17.42
C SER A 148 9.12 23.60 -17.05
N MET A 149 8.08 24.02 -17.77
CA MET A 149 6.71 23.54 -17.57
C MET A 149 6.63 22.01 -17.63
N LYS A 150 7.49 21.37 -18.42
CA LYS A 150 7.63 19.91 -18.48
C LYS A 150 8.14 19.30 -17.16
N GLU A 151 9.05 19.98 -16.48
CA GLU A 151 9.60 19.52 -15.20
C GLU A 151 8.61 19.72 -14.05
N LEU A 152 7.84 20.82 -14.07
CA LEU A 152 6.75 21.03 -13.11
C LEU A 152 5.67 19.94 -13.21
N ILE A 153 5.28 19.57 -14.43
CA ILE A 153 4.35 18.46 -14.67
C ILE A 153 4.96 17.15 -14.14
N ALA A 154 6.24 16.88 -14.40
CA ALA A 154 6.90 15.67 -13.91
C ALA A 154 7.00 15.62 -12.37
N GLU A 155 7.29 16.74 -11.71
CA GLU A 155 7.27 16.85 -10.25
C GLU A 155 5.86 16.60 -9.69
N GLN A 156 4.84 17.18 -10.33
CA GLN A 156 3.45 16.96 -9.94
C GLN A 156 3.03 15.49 -10.11
N LYS A 157 3.40 14.84 -11.22
CA LYS A 157 3.19 13.40 -11.44
C LYS A 157 3.82 12.58 -10.31
N ASN A 158 5.09 12.84 -10.00
CA ASN A 158 5.81 12.14 -8.94
C ASN A 158 5.20 12.38 -7.55
N ALA A 159 4.73 13.59 -7.26
CA ALA A 159 4.12 13.92 -5.98
C ALA A 159 2.77 13.23 -5.76
N VAL A 160 1.94 13.10 -6.81
CA VAL A 160 0.62 12.46 -6.72
C VAL A 160 0.73 10.95 -6.47
N VAL A 161 1.73 10.30 -7.07
CA VAL A 161 1.93 8.85 -6.96
C VAL A 161 2.94 8.46 -5.87
N ALA A 162 3.45 9.43 -5.11
CA ALA A 162 4.42 9.18 -4.04
C ALA A 162 3.81 8.29 -2.95
N PRO A 163 4.40 7.10 -2.68
CA PRO A 163 3.93 6.24 -1.61
C PRO A 163 4.29 6.83 -0.24
N HIS A 164 3.52 6.42 0.78
CA HIS A 164 3.84 6.69 2.16
C HIS A 164 5.21 6.07 2.55
N PRO A 165 6.05 6.74 3.36
CA PRO A 165 7.39 6.25 3.71
C PRO A 165 7.42 4.90 4.44
N ILE A 166 6.34 4.57 5.14
CA ILE A 166 6.13 3.27 5.80
C ILE A 166 5.09 2.46 5.02
N HIS A 167 5.38 1.18 4.86
CA HIS A 167 4.56 0.18 4.20
C HIS A 167 4.50 -1.12 5.02
N ILE A 168 3.58 -2.00 4.67
CA ILE A 168 3.41 -3.30 5.30
C ILE A 168 3.92 -4.39 4.37
N GLU A 169 4.72 -5.31 4.90
CA GLU A 169 5.02 -6.59 4.26
C GLU A 169 4.27 -7.71 4.99
N MET A 170 3.38 -8.37 4.26
CA MET A 170 2.64 -9.54 4.73
C MET A 170 3.20 -10.79 4.06
N GLU A 171 3.91 -11.62 4.82
CA GLU A 171 4.41 -12.92 4.39
C GLU A 171 3.34 -13.99 4.65
N ILE A 172 2.97 -14.71 3.59
CA ILE A 172 2.00 -15.80 3.62
C ILE A 172 2.71 -17.10 3.26
N ALA A 173 2.84 -17.98 4.23
CA ALA A 173 3.27 -19.36 4.04
C ALA A 173 2.21 -20.09 3.20
N CYS A 174 2.70 -20.66 2.10
CA CYS A 174 1.96 -21.53 1.20
C CYS A 174 2.47 -22.97 1.37
N GLN A 175 2.34 -23.79 0.33
CA GLN A 175 2.78 -25.19 0.34
C GLN A 175 4.26 -25.30 -0.08
N ASP A 176 4.93 -26.39 0.31
CA ASP A 176 6.28 -26.78 -0.15
C ASP A 176 7.37 -25.71 0.15
N ASP A 177 7.34 -25.12 1.35
CA ASP A 177 8.23 -24.03 1.79
C ASP A 177 8.20 -22.78 0.90
N ILE A 178 7.12 -22.59 0.13
CA ILE A 178 6.92 -21.39 -0.69
C ILE A 178 6.26 -20.31 0.16
N TYR A 179 6.81 -19.11 0.11
CA TYR A 179 6.25 -17.92 0.77
C TYR A 179 5.94 -16.86 -0.27
N VAL A 180 4.77 -16.25 -0.14
CA VAL A 180 4.36 -15.06 -0.90
C VAL A 180 4.42 -13.86 0.02
N THR A 181 5.24 -12.87 -0.32
CA THR A 181 5.26 -11.59 0.37
C THR A 181 4.42 -10.58 -0.40
N LEU A 182 3.37 -10.08 0.22
CA LEU A 182 2.62 -8.93 -0.27
C LEU A 182 3.23 -7.67 0.34
N VAL A 183 3.64 -6.73 -0.51
CA VAL A 183 4.10 -5.41 -0.09
C VAL A 183 2.94 -4.44 -0.34
N LEU A 184 2.30 -3.98 0.74
CA LEU A 184 1.17 -3.06 0.72
C LEU A 184 1.65 -1.64 1.04
N GLN A 185 1.49 -0.74 0.08
CA GLN A 185 1.90 0.67 0.18
C GLN A 185 0.68 1.56 0.05
N PHE A 186 0.53 2.54 0.92
CA PHE A 186 -0.53 3.54 0.77
C PHE A 186 -0.02 4.73 -0.05
N ILE A 187 -0.81 5.18 -1.02
CA ILE A 187 -0.51 6.35 -1.85
C ILE A 187 -1.48 7.48 -1.44
N PRO A 188 -1.04 8.45 -0.63
CA PRO A 188 -1.91 9.51 -0.11
C PRO A 188 -2.56 10.36 -1.20
N GLY A 189 -1.83 10.67 -2.28
CA GLY A 189 -2.34 11.48 -3.39
C GLY A 189 -3.51 10.85 -4.14
N LEU A 190 -3.54 9.51 -4.19
CA LEU A 190 -4.59 8.71 -4.83
C LEU A 190 -5.62 8.17 -3.83
N ARG A 191 -5.31 8.21 -2.52
CA ARG A 191 -6.09 7.58 -1.45
C ARG A 191 -6.40 6.11 -1.72
N SER A 192 -5.37 5.38 -2.15
CA SER A 192 -5.46 3.97 -2.54
C SER A 192 -4.24 3.19 -2.06
N VAL A 193 -4.41 1.89 -1.85
CA VAL A 193 -3.34 0.96 -1.49
C VAL A 193 -2.82 0.25 -2.74
N GLY A 194 -1.54 0.44 -3.05
CA GLY A 194 -0.82 -0.35 -4.05
C GLY A 194 -0.29 -1.65 -3.46
N VAL A 195 -0.34 -2.74 -4.23
CA VAL A 195 0.13 -4.05 -3.79
C VAL A 195 1.09 -4.65 -4.81
N MET A 196 2.25 -5.07 -4.32
CA MET A 196 3.21 -5.89 -5.05
C MET A 196 3.27 -7.29 -4.43
N ALA A 197 3.36 -8.32 -5.26
CA ALA A 197 3.64 -9.68 -4.81
C ALA A 197 5.08 -10.05 -5.13
N LYS A 198 5.79 -10.60 -4.14
CA LYS A 198 7.11 -11.20 -4.30
C LYS A 198 7.04 -12.65 -3.89
N LEU A 199 7.59 -13.53 -4.73
CA LEU A 199 7.71 -14.95 -4.42
C LEU A 199 9.12 -15.21 -3.90
N ASN A 200 9.25 -15.67 -2.65
CA ASN A 200 10.57 -15.81 -2.01
C ASN A 200 11.27 -17.13 -2.37
N ARG A 201 10.56 -18.10 -2.94
CA ARG A 201 11.14 -19.32 -3.51
C ARG A 201 10.40 -19.68 -4.80
N VAL A 202 11.13 -19.66 -5.91
CA VAL A 202 10.67 -20.20 -7.18
C VAL A 202 11.00 -21.70 -7.20
N PRO A 203 10.07 -22.59 -7.59
CA PRO A 203 10.41 -23.99 -7.81
C PRO A 203 11.56 -24.07 -8.82
N THR A 204 12.64 -24.80 -8.49
CA THR A 204 13.90 -24.94 -9.25
C THR A 204 13.76 -25.45 -10.68
N SER A 205 12.54 -25.72 -11.15
CA SER A 205 12.28 -26.06 -12.54
C SER A 205 12.44 -24.82 -13.43
N ILE A 206 12.96 -25.02 -14.64
CA ILE A 206 13.08 -24.00 -15.71
C ILE A 206 11.73 -23.29 -16.01
N TYR A 207 10.62 -23.91 -15.60
CA TYR A 207 9.24 -23.43 -15.77
C TYR A 207 8.70 -22.63 -14.59
N GLY A 208 9.43 -22.60 -13.47
CA GLY A 208 9.10 -21.81 -12.31
C GLY A 208 9.10 -20.31 -12.62
N ASN A 209 9.99 -19.82 -13.50
CA ASN A 209 9.95 -18.40 -13.88
C ASN A 209 8.74 -18.11 -14.77
N ALA A 210 8.55 -18.82 -15.89
CA ALA A 210 7.46 -18.53 -16.83
C ALA A 210 6.04 -18.61 -16.23
N LEU A 211 5.80 -19.50 -15.26
CA LEU A 211 4.48 -19.62 -14.61
C LEU A 211 4.27 -18.67 -13.43
N PHE A 212 5.34 -18.07 -12.91
CA PHE A 212 5.29 -17.14 -11.79
C PHE A 212 5.65 -15.70 -12.16
N ASP A 213 6.16 -15.44 -13.38
CA ASP A 213 6.39 -14.11 -13.96
C ASP A 213 5.08 -13.39 -14.29
N ILE A 214 3.99 -14.13 -14.55
CA ILE A 214 2.65 -13.56 -14.71
C ILE A 214 2.15 -13.11 -13.34
N SER A 215 1.70 -11.84 -13.24
CA SER A 215 1.19 -11.24 -12.00
C SER A 215 0.38 -12.25 -11.17
N LEU A 216 0.91 -12.63 -10.01
CA LEU A 216 0.33 -13.66 -9.14
C LEU A 216 -1.10 -13.29 -8.70
N LEU A 217 -1.32 -11.99 -8.53
CA LEU A 217 -2.52 -11.39 -7.96
C LEU A 217 -3.55 -10.97 -9.01
N ALA A 218 -3.19 -10.93 -10.29
CA ALA A 218 -4.13 -10.61 -11.36
C ALA A 218 -5.29 -11.62 -11.38
N GLU A 219 -6.51 -11.10 -11.44
CA GLU A 219 -7.75 -11.87 -11.44
C GLU A 219 -7.83 -12.86 -10.27
N LEU A 220 -7.32 -12.48 -9.09
CA LEU A 220 -7.51 -13.28 -7.87
C LEU A 220 -9.01 -13.40 -7.53
N PHE A 221 -9.75 -12.34 -7.85
CA PHE A 221 -11.20 -12.26 -7.87
C PHE A 221 -11.66 -11.86 -9.28
N ASP A 222 -12.88 -12.25 -9.64
CA ASP A 222 -13.40 -12.08 -10.99
C ASP A 222 -13.43 -10.60 -11.38
N GLY A 223 -12.78 -10.26 -12.49
CA GLY A 223 -12.71 -8.89 -13.02
C GLY A 223 -11.77 -7.93 -12.28
N ASP A 224 -10.95 -8.42 -11.34
CA ASP A 224 -9.98 -7.60 -10.59
C ASP A 224 -8.54 -7.86 -11.06
N ASP A 225 -8.08 -7.09 -12.04
CA ASP A 225 -6.71 -7.13 -12.58
C ASP A 225 -5.77 -6.09 -11.95
N GLY A 226 -6.33 -5.21 -11.09
CA GLY A 226 -5.65 -4.10 -10.44
C GLY A 226 -5.18 -2.99 -11.39
N SER A 227 -5.70 -2.92 -12.62
CA SER A 227 -5.27 -1.96 -13.65
C SER A 227 -5.84 -0.55 -13.48
N LYS A 228 -6.85 -0.38 -12.62
CA LYS A 228 -7.52 0.89 -12.35
C LYS A 228 -7.55 1.20 -10.86
N CYS A 229 -7.49 2.47 -10.53
CA CYS A 229 -7.72 2.95 -9.19
C CYS A 229 -9.22 2.89 -8.88
N ILE A 230 -9.60 2.25 -7.78
CA ILE A 230 -11.01 2.09 -7.39
C ILE A 230 -11.60 3.39 -6.87
N ASN A 231 -10.76 4.21 -6.24
CA ASN A 231 -11.16 5.54 -5.83
C ASN A 231 -11.37 6.41 -7.08
N SER A 232 -12.61 6.82 -7.32
CA SER A 232 -12.98 7.66 -8.47
C SER A 232 -12.16 8.95 -8.58
N ALA A 233 -11.91 9.63 -7.46
CA ALA A 233 -11.07 10.84 -7.42
C ALA A 233 -9.59 10.51 -7.69
N GLY A 234 -9.12 9.35 -7.23
CA GLY A 234 -7.77 8.86 -7.52
C GLY A 234 -7.60 8.54 -9.02
N GLN A 235 -8.59 7.87 -9.62
CA GLN A 235 -8.58 7.55 -11.04
C GLN A 235 -8.61 8.82 -11.91
N ALA A 236 -9.47 9.78 -11.58
CA ALA A 236 -9.52 11.05 -12.31
C ALA A 236 -8.18 11.80 -12.31
N LYS A 237 -7.43 11.75 -11.20
CA LYS A 237 -6.07 12.32 -11.13
C LYS A 237 -5.06 11.58 -12.01
N LEU A 238 -5.15 10.25 -12.09
CA LEU A 238 -4.30 9.45 -12.98
C LEU A 238 -4.61 9.78 -14.45
N ASP A 239 -5.89 9.87 -14.80
CA ASP A 239 -6.35 10.20 -16.15
C ASP A 239 -5.91 11.62 -16.55
N GLN A 240 -6.09 12.61 -15.67
CA GLN A 240 -5.65 13.99 -15.90
C GLN A 240 -4.14 14.11 -16.12
N LEU A 241 -3.35 13.29 -15.42
CA LEU A 241 -1.90 13.28 -15.52
C LEU A 241 -1.40 12.29 -16.57
N GLU A 242 -2.28 11.58 -17.28
CA GLU A 242 -1.93 10.56 -18.27
C GLU A 242 -0.92 9.53 -17.70
N ILE A 243 -1.15 9.07 -16.47
CA ILE A 243 -0.30 8.06 -15.82
C ILE A 243 -1.00 6.71 -15.87
N SER A 244 -0.39 5.74 -16.54
CA SER A 244 -0.89 4.36 -16.55
C SER A 244 -0.46 3.59 -15.29
N VAL A 245 -1.32 2.70 -14.77
CA VAL A 245 -0.97 1.85 -13.62
C VAL A 245 0.18 0.89 -13.96
N THR A 246 0.34 0.52 -15.23
CA THR A 246 1.47 -0.28 -15.72
C THR A 246 2.83 0.41 -15.53
N GLU A 247 2.89 1.75 -15.61
CA GLU A 247 4.12 2.51 -15.32
C GLU A 247 4.44 2.54 -13.82
N LEU A 248 3.41 2.41 -12.99
CA LEU A 248 3.50 2.49 -11.53
C LEU A 248 3.78 1.12 -10.88
N GLU A 249 3.39 0.03 -11.54
CA GLU A 249 3.57 -1.35 -11.08
C GLU A 249 4.95 -1.66 -10.47
N PRO A 250 6.10 -1.32 -11.09
CA PRO A 250 7.40 -1.65 -10.51
C PRO A 250 7.75 -0.88 -9.23
N LYS A 251 7.10 0.26 -8.96
CA LYS A 251 7.40 1.13 -7.81
C LYS A 251 6.43 0.91 -6.65
N ILE A 252 5.14 0.88 -6.96
CA ILE A 252 4.06 0.86 -5.95
C ILE A 252 3.13 -0.35 -6.09
N GLY A 253 3.25 -1.12 -7.17
CA GLY A 253 2.35 -2.23 -7.49
C GLY A 253 1.05 -1.79 -8.14
N ARG A 254 0.05 -2.68 -8.05
CA ARG A 254 -1.28 -2.50 -8.66
C ARG A 254 -2.35 -2.23 -7.60
N PHE A 255 -3.48 -1.66 -8.02
CA PHE A 255 -4.57 -1.24 -7.13
C PHE A 255 -5.70 -2.27 -7.10
N TYR A 256 -5.47 -3.43 -6.49
CA TYR A 256 -6.49 -4.48 -6.42
C TYR A 256 -7.67 -4.11 -5.50
N ALA A 257 -8.86 -4.60 -5.84
CA ALA A 257 -10.07 -4.37 -5.07
C ALA A 257 -10.06 -5.03 -3.71
N PHE A 258 -9.51 -6.23 -3.61
CA PHE A 258 -9.39 -6.88 -2.32
C PHE A 258 -8.52 -6.07 -1.35
N ALA A 259 -7.47 -5.41 -1.84
CA ALA A 259 -6.57 -4.62 -1.01
C ALA A 259 -7.24 -3.36 -0.45
N GLN A 260 -8.06 -2.68 -1.27
CA GLN A 260 -8.83 -1.52 -0.79
C GLN A 260 -9.85 -1.94 0.27
N LYS A 261 -10.51 -3.08 0.06
CA LYS A 261 -11.46 -3.65 1.03
C LYS A 261 -10.79 -4.01 2.35
N MET A 262 -9.60 -4.63 2.31
CA MET A 262 -8.80 -4.90 3.51
C MET A 262 -8.42 -3.61 4.25
N ALA A 263 -8.15 -2.53 3.50
CA ALA A 263 -7.85 -1.20 4.04
C ALA A 263 -9.07 -0.44 4.59
N GLY A 264 -10.29 -0.99 4.43
CA GLY A 264 -11.53 -0.29 4.77
C GLY A 264 -11.84 0.89 3.84
N VAL A 265 -11.16 0.99 2.68
CA VAL A 265 -11.39 2.01 1.67
C VAL A 265 -12.50 1.52 0.74
N ASN A 266 -13.75 1.87 1.06
CA ASN A 266 -14.93 1.52 0.24
C ASN A 266 -15.49 2.76 -0.45
N ASP A 267 -15.61 2.72 -1.78
CA ASP A 267 -16.30 3.75 -2.60
C ASP A 267 -17.78 3.34 -2.88
N GLY A 268 -18.29 2.30 -2.19
CA GLY A 268 -19.62 1.71 -2.45
C GLY A 268 -20.41 1.35 -1.19
N VAL A 269 -21.72 1.11 -1.37
CA VAL A 269 -22.67 0.72 -0.31
C VAL A 269 -22.10 -0.49 0.45
N PRO A 270 -21.99 -0.44 1.79
CA PRO A 270 -21.52 -1.58 2.56
C PRO A 270 -22.46 -2.76 2.30
N SER A 271 -21.95 -3.79 1.60
CA SER A 271 -22.65 -5.06 1.51
C SER A 271 -22.87 -5.55 2.93
N LYS A 272 -24.13 -5.75 3.29
CA LYS A 272 -24.56 -6.18 4.62
C LYS A 272 -23.66 -7.33 5.10
N ASN A 273 -23.00 -7.10 6.22
CA ASN A 273 -22.39 -8.10 7.10
C ASN A 273 -21.15 -8.87 6.65
N SER A 274 -20.45 -8.51 5.57
CA SER A 274 -19.13 -9.13 5.33
C SER A 274 -18.14 -8.59 6.36
N GLN A 275 -17.87 -9.37 7.40
CA GLN A 275 -16.89 -9.00 8.42
C GLN A 275 -15.53 -8.87 7.75
N LEU A 276 -14.78 -7.80 8.04
CA LEU A 276 -13.49 -7.54 7.40
C LEU A 276 -12.50 -8.71 7.55
N CYS A 277 -12.62 -9.51 8.61
CA CYS A 277 -11.88 -10.76 8.80
C CYS A 277 -12.16 -11.83 7.73
N GLU A 278 -13.40 -11.92 7.20
CA GLU A 278 -13.74 -12.84 6.10
C GLU A 278 -13.02 -12.48 4.82
N ILE A 279 -12.76 -11.19 4.59
CA ILE A 279 -12.02 -10.71 3.43
C ILE A 279 -10.58 -11.20 3.50
N ILE A 280 -9.92 -11.05 4.68
CA ILE A 280 -8.58 -11.58 4.91
C ILE A 280 -8.54 -13.09 4.68
N HIS A 281 -9.49 -13.83 5.27
CA HIS A 281 -9.59 -15.28 5.10
C HIS A 281 -9.70 -15.67 3.62
N SER A 282 -10.59 -15.01 2.87
CA SER A 282 -10.81 -15.27 1.45
C SER A 282 -9.56 -14.94 0.63
N VAL A 283 -8.90 -13.82 0.89
CA VAL A 283 -7.67 -13.41 0.17
C VAL A 283 -6.55 -14.41 0.40
N VAL A 284 -6.28 -14.77 1.66
CA VAL A 284 -5.24 -15.75 2.01
C VAL A 284 -5.55 -17.11 1.38
N GLY A 285 -6.80 -17.57 1.46
CA GLY A 285 -7.24 -18.82 0.84
C GLY A 285 -7.05 -18.83 -0.68
N LYS A 286 -7.43 -17.75 -1.37
CA LYS A 286 -7.27 -17.62 -2.83
C LYS A 286 -5.80 -17.57 -3.24
N ILE A 287 -4.95 -16.86 -2.50
CA ILE A 287 -3.50 -16.81 -2.76
C ILE A 287 -2.88 -18.20 -2.63
N ARG A 288 -3.17 -18.91 -1.53
CA ARG A 288 -2.68 -20.28 -1.31
C ARG A 288 -3.15 -21.23 -2.41
N SER A 289 -4.44 -21.15 -2.78
CA SER A 289 -4.99 -21.95 -3.89
C SER A 289 -4.29 -21.63 -5.21
N ARG A 290 -4.06 -20.35 -5.52
CA ARG A 290 -3.38 -19.89 -6.74
C ARG A 290 -1.95 -20.43 -6.82
N VAL A 291 -1.18 -20.30 -5.74
CA VAL A 291 0.19 -20.82 -5.65
C VAL A 291 0.19 -22.34 -5.85
N ARG A 292 -0.70 -23.06 -5.16
CA ARG A 292 -0.84 -24.52 -5.29
C ARG A 292 -1.15 -24.92 -6.74
N SER A 293 -2.10 -24.27 -7.39
CA SER A 293 -2.45 -24.54 -8.79
C SER A 293 -1.27 -24.30 -9.73
N ARG A 294 -0.50 -23.22 -9.53
CA ARG A 294 0.70 -22.93 -10.32
C ARG A 294 1.82 -23.95 -10.08
N CYS A 295 2.02 -24.41 -8.86
CA CYS A 295 2.96 -25.48 -8.56
C CYS A 295 2.58 -26.80 -9.25
N ILE A 296 1.29 -27.17 -9.22
CA ILE A 296 0.78 -28.35 -9.93
C ILE A 296 1.01 -28.19 -11.43
N LEU A 297 0.70 -27.04 -12.01
CA LEU A 297 0.90 -26.77 -13.44
C LEU A 297 2.38 -26.83 -13.83
N ALA A 298 3.27 -26.31 -12.99
CA ALA A 298 4.72 -26.39 -13.19
C ALA A 298 5.20 -27.85 -13.21
N ARG A 299 4.71 -28.67 -12.27
CA ARG A 299 5.02 -30.12 -12.21
C ARG A 299 4.49 -30.88 -13.42
N ILE A 300 3.26 -30.61 -13.85
CA ILE A 300 2.67 -31.23 -15.05
C ILE A 300 3.47 -30.84 -16.29
N THR A 301 3.77 -29.56 -16.47
CA THR A 301 4.56 -29.05 -17.61
C THR A 301 5.94 -29.71 -17.66
N HIS A 302 6.61 -29.83 -16.50
CA HIS A 302 7.89 -30.52 -16.41
C HIS A 302 7.78 -32.00 -16.79
N SER A 303 6.77 -32.70 -16.28
CA SER A 303 6.54 -34.12 -16.56
C SER A 303 6.22 -34.39 -18.04
N LEU A 304 5.37 -33.54 -18.64
CA LEU A 304 5.06 -33.63 -20.08
C LEU A 304 6.31 -33.39 -20.93
N ARG A 305 7.16 -32.42 -20.58
CA ARG A 305 8.42 -32.20 -21.32
C ARG A 305 9.35 -33.41 -21.25
N LEU A 306 9.51 -34.01 -20.08
CA LEU A 306 10.30 -35.24 -19.91
C LEU A 306 9.73 -36.37 -20.77
N PHE A 307 8.42 -36.55 -20.77
CA PHE A 307 7.75 -37.54 -21.60
C PHE A 307 7.98 -37.29 -23.10
N PHE A 308 7.79 -36.05 -23.58
CA PHE A 308 8.06 -35.69 -24.98
C PHE A 308 9.54 -35.87 -25.36
N PHE A 309 10.47 -35.55 -24.47
CA PHE A 309 11.89 -35.74 -24.71
C PHE A 309 12.25 -37.23 -24.81
N LEU A 310 11.71 -38.07 -23.93
CA LEU A 310 11.88 -39.52 -23.99
C LEU A 310 11.25 -40.12 -25.26
N LEU A 311 10.05 -39.66 -25.63
CA LEU A 311 9.38 -40.09 -26.86
C LEU A 311 10.18 -39.68 -28.10
N TYR A 312 10.69 -38.44 -28.13
CA TYR A 312 11.51 -37.94 -29.23
C TYR A 312 12.81 -38.73 -29.38
N ASN A 313 13.53 -39.00 -28.28
CA ASN A 313 14.73 -39.83 -28.34
C ASN A 313 14.41 -41.27 -28.77
N SER A 314 13.34 -41.86 -28.24
CA SER A 314 12.91 -43.21 -28.66
C SER A 314 12.56 -43.29 -30.15
N ILE A 315 11.91 -42.26 -30.70
CA ILE A 315 11.60 -42.17 -32.13
C ILE A 315 12.88 -41.94 -32.94
N LYS A 316 13.77 -41.06 -32.49
CA LYS A 316 15.05 -40.77 -33.15
C LYS A 316 15.93 -42.02 -33.22
N ASP A 317 16.02 -42.78 -32.14
CA ASP A 317 16.76 -44.05 -32.08
C ASP A 317 16.16 -45.09 -33.03
N LYS A 318 14.82 -45.21 -33.09
CA LYS A 318 14.15 -46.10 -34.05
C LYS A 318 14.33 -45.68 -35.51
N ILE A 319 14.36 -44.38 -35.81
CA ILE A 319 14.65 -43.86 -37.15
C ILE A 319 16.12 -44.10 -37.51
N PHE A 320 17.05 -43.89 -36.58
CA PHE A 320 18.48 -44.13 -36.79
C PHE A 320 18.77 -45.61 -37.05
N ILE A 321 18.12 -46.53 -36.32
CA ILE A 321 18.22 -47.97 -36.54
C ILE A 321 17.63 -48.36 -37.91
N LYS A 322 16.49 -47.80 -38.31
CA LYS A 322 15.92 -48.05 -39.64
C LYS A 322 16.79 -47.51 -40.77
N SER A 323 17.39 -46.34 -40.61
CA SER A 323 18.33 -45.77 -41.58
C SER A 323 19.63 -46.59 -41.65
N ALA A 324 20.15 -47.09 -40.53
CA ALA A 324 21.31 -47.98 -40.51
C ALA A 324 21.02 -49.32 -41.21
N PHE A 325 19.83 -49.90 -41.00
CA PHE A 325 19.38 -51.10 -41.71
C PHE A 325 19.17 -50.87 -43.22
N PHE A 326 18.66 -49.69 -43.61
CA PHE A 326 18.49 -49.34 -45.02
C PHE A 326 19.83 -49.19 -45.75
N TRP A 327 20.84 -48.61 -45.09
CA TRP A 327 22.21 -48.55 -45.63
C TRP A 327 22.91 -49.91 -45.65
N PHE A 328 22.65 -50.79 -44.67
CA PHE A 328 23.19 -52.16 -44.67
C PHE A 328 22.57 -53.04 -45.77
N SER A 329 21.30 -52.82 -46.12
CA SER A 329 20.62 -53.55 -47.20
C SER A 329 20.96 -53.04 -48.61
N LEU A 330 21.52 -51.83 -48.74
CA LEU A 330 21.98 -51.29 -50.04
C LEU A 330 23.42 -51.71 -50.38
N TRP A 331 24.13 -52.35 -49.45
CA TRP A 331 25.54 -52.73 -49.58
C TRP A 331 25.78 -54.25 -49.59
N SER A 332 24.71 -55.05 -49.75
CA SER A 332 24.75 -56.50 -49.93
C SER A 332 24.10 -56.89 -51.26
#